data_AF-A0AAP0PKZ9-F1
#
_entry.id   AF-A0AAP0PKZ9-F1
#
_cell.length_a   1.000
_cell.length_b   1.000
_cell.length_c   1.000
_cell.angle_alpha   90.00
_cell.angle_beta   90.00
_cell.angle_gamma   90.00
#
_symmetry.space_group_name_H-M   'P 1'
#
loop_
_entity.id
_entity.type
_entity.pdbx_description
1 polymer ?
#
loop_
_entity_poly.entity_id
_entity_poly.type
_entity_poly.pdbx_seq_one_letter_code
_entity_poly.pdbx_strand_id
1 'polypeptide(L)'
;MFQFHETEVRRAGIINLLGRAGRFAEAQELIKSMPMTPNAAVWGALLGACRIHGNVELGKLLLELEPQNSGRYALLSHIYAKVGRWDDVAMVRTLMKDRNIKTASGRSVINLNGVTRWLTSLDETDQCDAGGGYREA
;
A
#
# COMPACT_ATOMS: atom_id res chain seq x y z
N MET A 1 -12.20 17.32 -32.11
CA MET A 1 -10.87 17.24 -31.47
C MET A 1 -11.04 16.61 -30.10
N PHE A 2 -11.31 15.31 -30.04
CA PHE A 2 -11.51 14.57 -28.78
C PHE A 2 -10.86 13.20 -28.93
N GLN A 3 -9.57 13.11 -28.58
CA GLN A 3 -8.81 11.86 -28.59
C GLN A 3 -7.75 11.88 -27.48
N PHE A 4 -8.12 12.26 -26.26
CA PHE A 4 -7.19 12.25 -25.12
C PHE A 4 -7.55 11.23 -24.02
N HIS A 5 -8.78 10.70 -24.02
CA HIS A 5 -9.29 9.87 -22.92
C HIS A 5 -8.81 8.41 -22.93
N GLU A 6 -8.28 7.91 -24.05
CA GLU A 6 -7.88 6.50 -24.23
C GLU A 6 -6.40 6.24 -23.84
N THR A 7 -5.60 7.29 -23.65
CA THR A 7 -4.14 7.14 -23.43
C THR A 7 -3.74 6.85 -21.99
N GLU A 8 -4.57 7.17 -21.01
CA GLU A 8 -4.24 6.98 -19.59
C GLU A 8 -4.18 5.51 -19.18
N VAL A 9 -5.23 4.73 -19.51
CA VAL A 9 -5.31 3.30 -19.16
C VAL A 9 -4.21 2.50 -19.85
N ARG A 10 -3.92 2.82 -21.12
CA ARG A 10 -2.85 2.17 -21.89
C ARG A 10 -1.48 2.41 -21.24
N ARG A 11 -1.20 3.62 -20.78
CA ARG A 11 0.09 3.95 -20.16
C ARG A 11 0.23 3.32 -18.77
N ALA A 12 -0.81 3.26 -17.96
CA ALA A 12 -0.79 2.56 -16.67
C ALA A 12 -0.45 1.07 -16.85
N GLY A 13 -1.00 0.42 -17.88
CA GLY A 13 -0.64 -0.96 -18.25
C GLY A 13 0.84 -1.11 -18.61
N ILE A 14 1.39 -0.22 -19.42
CA ILE A 14 2.82 -0.24 -19.81
C ILE A 14 3.71 -0.01 -18.58
N ILE A 15 3.36 0.93 -17.71
CA ILE A 15 4.10 1.20 -16.46
C ILE A 15 4.08 -0.01 -15.54
N ASN A 16 2.94 -0.70 -15.43
CA ASN A 16 2.84 -1.94 -14.67
C ASN A 16 3.74 -3.04 -15.24
N LEU A 17 3.79 -3.19 -16.57
CA LEU A 17 4.68 -4.15 -17.23
C LEU A 17 6.17 -3.81 -17.02
N LEU A 18 6.55 -2.55 -17.22
CA LEU A 18 7.92 -2.07 -17.01
C LEU A 18 8.35 -2.25 -15.56
N GLY A 19 7.50 -1.87 -14.61
CA GLY A 19 7.76 -2.06 -13.18
C GLY A 19 7.94 -3.53 -12.82
N ARG A 20 7.06 -4.42 -13.29
CA ARG A 20 7.19 -5.87 -13.05
C ARG A 20 8.45 -6.46 -13.67
N ALA A 21 8.93 -5.90 -14.77
CA ALA A 21 10.20 -6.27 -15.39
C ALA A 21 11.43 -5.64 -14.69
N GLY A 22 11.25 -4.83 -13.64
CA GLY A 22 12.34 -4.13 -12.95
C GLY A 22 12.89 -2.92 -13.70
N ARG A 23 12.25 -2.52 -14.81
CA ARG A 23 12.65 -1.40 -15.68
C ARG A 23 12.11 -0.07 -15.14
N PHE A 24 12.52 0.28 -13.91
CA PHE A 24 12.00 1.46 -13.20
C PHE A 24 12.36 2.79 -13.87
N ALA A 25 13.56 2.90 -14.46
CA ALA A 25 13.99 4.11 -15.16
C ALA A 25 13.04 4.47 -16.31
N GLU A 26 12.71 3.49 -17.15
CA GLU A 26 11.80 3.68 -18.27
C GLU A 26 10.36 3.92 -17.82
N ALA A 27 9.94 3.27 -16.73
CA ALA A 27 8.64 3.55 -16.13
C ALA A 27 8.56 5.01 -15.65
N GLN A 28 9.63 5.55 -15.06
CA GLN A 28 9.71 6.94 -14.63
C GLN A 28 9.77 7.93 -15.79
N GLU A 29 10.49 7.61 -16.87
CA GLU A 29 10.50 8.43 -18.09
C GLU A 29 9.10 8.50 -18.72
N LEU A 30 8.40 7.37 -18.80
CA LEU A 30 7.04 7.33 -19.33
C LEU A 30 6.08 8.16 -18.47
N ILE A 31 6.25 8.16 -17.15
CA ILE A 31 5.51 9.02 -16.22
C ILE A 31 5.81 10.49 -16.47
N LYS A 32 7.09 10.88 -16.60
CA LYS A 32 7.48 12.26 -16.89
C LYS A 32 6.96 12.76 -18.25
N SER A 33 6.78 11.86 -19.21
CA SER A 33 6.21 12.15 -20.52
C SER A 33 4.67 12.28 -20.51
N MET A 34 4.01 12.07 -19.37
CA MET A 34 2.56 12.28 -19.26
C MET A 34 2.25 13.77 -19.28
N PRO A 35 1.34 14.24 -20.16
CA PRO A 35 0.90 15.64 -20.18
C PRO A 35 -0.02 15.99 -18.99
N MET A 36 -0.27 15.02 -18.10
CA MET A 36 -1.18 15.13 -16.97
C MET A 36 -0.59 14.43 -15.75
N THR A 37 -1.04 14.82 -14.55
CA THR A 37 -0.58 14.25 -13.30
C THR A 37 -0.91 12.76 -13.22
N PRO A 38 0.05 11.89 -12.88
CA PRO A 38 -0.20 10.45 -12.77
C PRO A 38 -1.29 10.15 -11.74
N ASN A 39 -2.29 9.38 -12.17
CA ASN A 39 -3.40 8.97 -11.33
C ASN A 39 -3.02 7.81 -10.38
N ALA A 40 -3.91 7.47 -9.45
CA ALA A 40 -3.68 6.43 -8.44
C ALA A 40 -3.32 5.05 -9.03
N ALA A 41 -3.80 4.73 -10.24
CA ALA A 41 -3.49 3.45 -10.89
C ALA A 41 -2.02 3.36 -11.32
N VAL A 42 -1.45 4.46 -11.82
CA VAL A 42 -0.02 4.55 -12.18
C VAL A 42 0.86 4.37 -10.95
N TRP A 43 0.53 5.05 -9.85
CA TRP A 43 1.26 4.88 -8.59
C TRP A 43 1.10 3.48 -8.04
N GLY A 44 -0.11 2.91 -8.07
CA GLY A 44 -0.39 1.52 -7.68
C GLY A 44 0.44 0.49 -8.44
N ALA A 45 0.60 0.68 -9.75
CA ALA A 45 1.42 -0.18 -10.60
C ALA A 45 2.91 -0.14 -10.19
N LEU A 46 3.47 1.06 -9.97
CA LEU A 46 4.83 1.21 -9.48
C LEU A 46 5.02 0.64 -8.08
N LEU A 47 4.07 0.89 -7.17
CA LEU A 47 4.06 0.36 -5.80
C LEU A 47 4.15 -1.17 -5.80
N GLY A 48 3.32 -1.83 -6.62
CA GLY A 48 3.34 -3.28 -6.78
C GLY A 48 4.68 -3.81 -7.29
N ALA A 49 5.29 -3.11 -8.25
CA ALA A 49 6.60 -3.45 -8.77
C ALA A 49 7.73 -3.28 -7.74
N CYS A 50 7.71 -2.20 -6.95
CA CYS A 50 8.68 -1.98 -5.87
C CYS A 50 8.66 -3.11 -4.85
N ARG A 51 7.46 -3.60 -4.51
CA ARG A 51 7.27 -4.78 -3.64
C ARG A 51 7.98 -6.03 -4.17
N ILE A 52 7.93 -6.22 -5.50
CA ILE A 52 8.50 -7.39 -6.16
C ILE A 52 10.01 -7.29 -6.27
N HIS A 53 10.57 -6.10 -6.47
CA HIS A 53 12.01 -5.93 -6.71
C HIS A 53 12.79 -5.38 -5.51
N GLY A 54 12.11 -5.03 -4.41
CA GLY A 54 12.79 -4.47 -3.23
C GLY A 54 13.34 -3.06 -3.44
N ASN A 55 12.74 -2.28 -4.35
CA ASN A 55 13.24 -0.93 -4.66
C ASN A 55 12.85 0.07 -3.55
N VAL A 56 13.78 0.25 -2.59
CA VAL A 56 13.62 1.12 -1.42
C VAL A 56 13.47 2.60 -1.81
N GLU A 57 14.30 3.09 -2.73
CA GLU A 57 14.34 4.51 -3.10
C GLU A 57 13.01 4.97 -3.71
N LEU A 58 12.43 4.15 -4.58
CA LEU A 58 11.12 4.44 -5.14
C LEU A 58 10.01 4.32 -4.07
N GLY A 59 10.15 3.40 -3.10
CA GLY A 59 9.25 3.31 -1.96
C GLY A 59 9.24 4.57 -1.08
N LYS A 60 10.41 5.19 -0.84
CA LYS A 60 10.52 6.46 -0.09
C LYS A 60 9.88 7.62 -0.83
N LEU A 61 10.17 7.77 -2.13
CA LEU A 61 9.56 8.81 -2.97
C LEU A 61 8.03 8.73 -2.95
N LEU A 62 7.50 7.51 -2.99
CA LEU A 62 6.05 7.29 -2.90
C LEU A 62 5.52 7.68 -1.52
N LEU A 63 6.23 7.41 -0.44
CA LEU A 63 5.80 7.87 0.88
C LEU A 63 5.71 9.40 0.97
N GLU A 64 6.67 10.11 0.37
CA GLU A 64 6.70 11.58 0.33
C GLU A 64 5.53 12.18 -0.45
N LEU A 65 5.07 11.49 -1.52
CA LEU A 65 3.97 11.97 -2.35
C LEU A 65 2.60 11.93 -1.65
N GLU A 66 2.35 10.98 -0.74
CA GLU A 66 1.10 10.90 0.05
C GLU A 66 1.44 10.38 1.46
N PRO A 67 1.99 11.24 2.33
CA PRO A 67 2.47 10.84 3.64
C PRO A 67 1.35 10.48 4.63
N GLN A 68 0.09 10.67 4.28
CA GLN A 68 -1.07 10.32 5.09
C GLN A 68 -1.66 8.93 4.74
N ASN A 69 -1.14 8.28 3.70
CA ASN A 69 -1.68 7.00 3.23
C ASN A 69 -1.03 5.82 3.97
N SER A 70 -1.78 5.17 4.86
CA SER A 70 -1.31 4.02 5.66
C SER A 70 -0.81 2.84 4.81
N GLY A 71 -1.38 2.64 3.61
CA GLY A 71 -0.94 1.61 2.68
C GLY A 71 0.48 1.82 2.15
N ARG A 72 0.96 3.07 2.06
CA ARG A 72 2.32 3.38 1.60
C ARG A 72 3.37 3.03 2.65
N TYR A 73 3.07 3.25 3.93
CA TYR A 73 3.94 2.80 5.03
C TYR A 73 4.02 1.27 5.10
N ALA A 74 2.88 0.59 4.98
CA ALA A 74 2.84 -0.87 4.97
C ALA A 74 3.68 -1.44 3.82
N LEU A 75 3.62 -0.82 2.64
CA LEU A 75 4.45 -1.21 1.51
C LEU A 75 5.94 -0.96 1.77
N LEU A 76 6.32 0.22 2.26
CA LEU A 76 7.71 0.55 2.52
C LEU A 76 8.32 -0.41 3.55
N SER A 77 7.54 -0.74 4.60
CA SER A 77 7.89 -1.77 5.58
C SER A 77 8.09 -3.13 4.91
N HIS A 78 7.19 -3.56 4.00
CA HIS A 78 7.38 -4.81 3.26
C HIS A 78 8.64 -4.78 2.38
N ILE A 79 8.92 -3.67 1.71
CA ILE A 79 10.13 -3.52 0.87
C ILE A 79 11.38 -3.66 1.73
N TYR A 80 11.45 -3.01 2.89
CA TYR A 80 12.55 -3.13 3.84
C TYR A 80 12.73 -4.55 4.38
N ALA A 81 11.63 -5.21 4.77
CA ALA A 81 11.65 -6.60 5.22
C ALA A 81 12.21 -7.53 4.13
N LYS A 82 11.82 -7.31 2.88
CA LYS A 82 12.29 -8.08 1.73
C LYS A 82 13.79 -7.97 1.48
N VAL A 83 14.38 -6.80 1.73
CA VAL A 83 15.84 -6.59 1.61
C VAL A 83 16.58 -6.86 2.92
N GLY A 84 15.93 -7.45 3.93
CA GLY A 84 16.54 -7.83 5.21
C GLY A 84 16.80 -6.67 6.17
N ARG A 85 16.27 -5.48 5.89
CA ARG A 85 16.47 -4.26 6.68
C ARG A 85 15.41 -4.12 7.77
N TRP A 86 15.48 -4.97 8.78
CA TRP A 86 14.47 -5.03 9.86
C TRP A 86 14.46 -3.79 10.77
N ASP A 87 15.60 -3.13 10.95
CA ASP A 87 15.68 -1.87 11.71
C ASP A 87 14.85 -0.77 11.03
N ASP A 88 14.91 -0.69 9.70
CA ASP A 88 14.09 0.25 8.93
C ASP A 88 12.60 -0.12 8.97
N VAL A 89 12.25 -1.41 9.07
CA VAL A 89 10.87 -1.84 9.32
C VAL A 89 10.37 -1.29 10.66
N ALA A 90 11.18 -1.38 11.71
CA ALA A 90 10.85 -0.79 13.00
C ALA A 90 10.74 0.73 12.92
N MET A 91 11.66 1.40 12.21
CA MET A 91 11.62 2.85 11.99
C MET A 91 10.34 3.29 11.29
N VAL A 92 9.89 2.57 10.26
CA VAL A 92 8.63 2.86 9.56
C VAL A 92 7.43 2.74 10.51
N ARG A 93 7.42 1.74 11.40
CA ARG A 93 6.36 1.60 12.42
C ARG A 93 6.36 2.76 13.42
N THR A 94 7.52 3.22 13.85
CA THR A 94 7.64 4.41 14.71
C THR A 94 7.14 5.65 13.99
N LEU A 95 7.56 5.85 12.73
CA LEU A 95 7.11 6.98 11.90
C LEU A 95 5.58 7.01 11.72
N MET A 96 4.93 5.84 11.61
CA MET A 96 3.47 5.75 11.55
C MET A 96 2.82 6.21 12.86
N LYS A 97 3.38 5.82 14.01
CA LYS A 97 2.88 6.24 15.34
C LYS A 97 3.03 7.75 15.53
N ASP A 98 4.22 8.29 15.22
CA ASP A 98 4.51 9.73 15.37
C ASP A 98 3.59 10.61 14.52
N ARG A 99 3.14 10.09 13.37
CA ARG A 99 2.23 10.78 12.44
C ARG A 99 0.76 10.43 12.67
N ASN A 100 0.43 9.70 13.74
CA ASN A 100 -0.92 9.21 14.05
C ASN A 100 -1.59 8.45 12.89
N ILE A 101 -0.79 7.77 12.06
CA ILE A 101 -1.28 6.97 10.93
C ILE A 101 -1.74 5.62 11.47
N LYS A 102 -3.06 5.41 11.47
CA LYS A 102 -3.64 4.11 11.82
C LYS A 102 -3.29 3.10 10.73
N THR A 103 -2.65 2.00 11.10
CA THR A 103 -2.49 0.84 10.23
C THR A 103 -3.87 0.36 9.81
N ALA A 104 -4.10 0.23 8.49
CA ALA A 104 -5.27 -0.46 7.98
C ALA A 104 -5.09 -1.96 8.29
N SER A 105 -5.52 -2.37 9.48
CA SER A 105 -5.52 -3.78 9.87
C SER A 105 -6.41 -4.55 8.90
N GLY A 106 -5.82 -5.46 8.13
CA GLY A 106 -6.59 -6.37 7.29
C GLY A 106 -7.50 -7.21 8.18
N ARG A 107 -8.82 -7.07 8.00
CA ARG A 107 -9.81 -7.95 8.61
C ARG A 107 -10.25 -8.94 7.54
N SER A 108 -9.89 -10.20 7.73
CA SER A 108 -10.47 -11.28 6.95
C SER A 108 -11.60 -11.92 7.75
N VAL A 109 -12.66 -12.31 7.05
CA VAL A 109 -13.82 -12.98 7.64
C VAL A 109 -13.91 -14.35 7.04
N ILE A 110 -13.90 -15.38 7.88
CA ILE A 110 -14.24 -16.73 7.46
C ILE A 110 -15.65 -17.05 7.97
N ASN A 111 -16.52 -17.45 7.07
CA ASN A 111 -17.83 -18.01 7.41
C ASN A 111 -17.74 -19.52 7.28
N LEU A 112 -17.82 -20.23 8.41
CA LEU A 112 -17.85 -21.68 8.45
C LEU A 112 -19.18 -22.10 9.07
N ASN A 113 -20.07 -22.67 8.25
CA ASN A 113 -21.36 -23.21 8.68
C ASN A 113 -22.18 -22.24 9.55
N GLY A 114 -22.28 -20.97 9.15
CA GLY A 114 -23.04 -19.95 9.88
C GLY A 114 -22.28 -19.29 11.04
N VAL A 115 -21.09 -19.76 11.38
CA VAL A 115 -20.20 -19.12 12.35
C VAL A 115 -19.26 -18.16 11.62
N THR A 116 -19.37 -16.88 11.95
CA THR A 116 -18.50 -15.82 11.42
C THR A 116 -17.34 -15.59 12.39
N ARG A 117 -16.10 -15.78 11.93
CA ARG A 117 -14.89 -15.48 12.71
C ARG A 117 -14.06 -14.41 12.02
N TRP A 118 -13.66 -13.40 12.77
CA TRP A 118 -12.75 -12.33 12.33
C TRP A 118 -11.31 -12.75 12.57
N LEU A 119 -10.45 -12.58 11.56
CA LEU A 119 -9.01 -12.76 11.68
C LEU A 119 -8.34 -11.42 11.40
N THR A 120 -7.46 -10.99 12.31
CA THR A 120 -6.63 -9.79 12.18
C THR A 120 -5.16 -10.19 12.24
N SER A 121 -4.35 -9.67 11.31
CA SER A 121 -2.97 -10.11 11.07
C SER A 121 -1.89 -9.38 11.92
N LEU A 122 -2.27 -8.68 12.98
CA LEU A 122 -1.34 -7.99 13.91
C LEU A 122 -1.92 -8.15 15.33
N ASP A 123 -1.14 -8.73 16.23
CA ASP A 123 -1.55 -9.25 17.54
C ASP A 123 -2.07 -8.21 18.57
N GLU A 124 -2.88 -8.75 19.48
CA GLU A 124 -3.03 -8.43 20.91
C GLU A 124 -2.52 -7.06 21.40
N THR A 125 -3.43 -6.07 21.49
CA THR A 125 -3.70 -5.25 22.68
C THR A 125 -4.70 -4.15 22.31
N ASP A 126 -5.94 -4.33 22.76
CA ASP A 126 -6.73 -3.31 23.45
C ASP A 126 -8.08 -3.95 23.77
N GLN A 127 -8.07 -4.70 24.86
CA GLN A 127 -9.26 -5.04 25.60
C GLN A 127 -9.44 -3.95 26.65
N CYS A 128 -10.30 -2.98 26.33
CA CYS A 128 -10.99 -2.02 27.22
C CYS A 128 -12.11 -1.40 26.36
N ASP A 129 -13.39 -1.34 26.71
CA ASP A 129 -14.15 -1.72 27.88
C ASP A 129 -15.64 -1.88 27.50
N ALA A 130 -16.38 -2.49 28.42
CA ALA A 130 -17.79 -2.85 28.35
C ALA A 130 -18.79 -1.73 28.02
N GLY A 131 -19.94 -2.11 27.45
CA GLY A 131 -21.17 -1.31 27.50
C GLY A 131 -22.36 -1.81 26.67
N GLY A 132 -23.31 -2.51 27.32
CA GLY A 132 -24.69 -2.76 26.86
C GLY A 132 -24.93 -4.14 26.24
N GLY A 133 -25.57 -5.11 26.92
CA GLY A 133 -27.03 -5.18 27.16
C GLY A 133 -27.71 -5.61 25.85
N TYR A 134 -28.30 -6.80 25.67
CA TYR A 134 -29.55 -7.31 26.25
C TYR A 134 -29.57 -8.86 26.13
N ARG A 135 -29.67 -9.58 27.26
CA ARG A 135 -30.83 -10.33 27.80
C ARG A 135 -31.36 -11.48 26.92
N GLU A 136 -31.18 -12.68 27.48
CA GLU A 136 -31.96 -13.89 27.24
C GLU A 136 -33.47 -13.64 27.38
N ALA A 137 -34.23 -14.21 26.45
CA ALA A 137 -35.50 -14.90 26.68
C ALA A 137 -35.77 -15.80 25.46
#